data_AF-A0A7S1H6N5-F1
#
_entry.id   AF-A0A7S1H6N5-F1
#
_cell.length_a   1.000
_cell.length_b   1.000
_cell.length_c   1.000
_cell.angle_alpha   90.00
_cell.angle_beta   90.00
_cell.angle_gamma   90.00
#
_symmetry.space_group_name_H-M   'P 1'
#
loop_
_entity.id
_entity.type
_entity.pdbx_description
1 polymer ?
#
loop_
_entity_poly.entity_id
_entity_poly.type
_entity_poly.pdbx_seq_one_letter_code
_entity_poly.pdbx_strand_id
1 'polypeptide(L)'
;APVTIAVSPSPSANGACGVPSCDVLGLQDYSTITTSTLSDPAPVSLPPEGVLTATSQAGFVVADTQESSSVPSSDNVITLRFAANWPLRKGTVLTVTGLTGTQTPDSAALGVYVTNQVLEQGCDVASWQQLPGTMKVTLCQDLDLRQSVNVSVVLRNPAARQA
;
A
#
# COMPACT_ATOMS: atom_id res chain seq x y z
N ALA A 1 -11.32 -19.31 0.25
CA ALA A 1 -10.75 -18.35 1.21
C ALA A 1 -11.17 -16.95 0.77
N PRO A 2 -11.36 -15.96 1.67
CA PRO A 2 -11.66 -14.59 1.25
C PRO A 2 -10.47 -13.99 0.50
N VAL A 3 -10.76 -13.21 -0.55
CA VAL A 3 -9.74 -12.42 -1.26
C VAL A 3 -9.20 -11.36 -0.30
N THR A 4 -7.88 -11.30 -0.15
CA THR A 4 -7.21 -10.35 0.77
C THR A 4 -6.25 -9.48 -0.02
N ILE A 5 -6.37 -8.16 0.15
CA ILE A 5 -5.48 -7.16 -0.44
C ILE A 5 -4.53 -6.67 0.66
N ALA A 6 -3.23 -6.70 0.40
CA ALA A 6 -2.17 -6.21 1.28
C ALA A 6 -1.25 -5.25 0.53
N VAL A 7 -0.64 -4.30 1.26
CA VAL A 7 0.35 -3.36 0.73
C VAL A 7 1.69 -3.63 1.38
N SER A 8 2.76 -3.58 0.60
CA SER A 8 4.13 -3.52 1.13
C SER A 8 4.79 -2.20 0.69
N PRO A 9 5.50 -1.51 1.62
CA PRO A 9 6.11 -0.21 1.31
C PRO A 9 7.13 -0.35 0.18
N SER A 10 7.26 0.71 -0.63
CA SER A 10 8.27 0.74 -1.69
C SER A 10 9.68 0.63 -1.09
N PRO A 11 10.63 -0.02 -1.78
CA PRO A 11 12.04 -0.05 -1.36
C PRO A 11 12.71 1.34 -1.38
N SER A 12 12.02 2.38 -1.85
CA SER A 12 12.47 3.77 -1.85
C SER A 12 12.07 4.57 -0.61
N ALA A 13 11.37 3.97 0.36
CA ALA A 13 11.22 4.58 1.67
C ALA A 13 12.53 4.44 2.47
N ASN A 14 13.56 5.18 2.02
CA ASN A 14 14.58 5.67 2.93
C ASN A 14 13.87 6.61 3.91
N GLY A 15 13.24 6.03 4.92
CA GLY A 15 13.15 6.64 6.23
C GLY A 15 14.56 6.78 6.79
N ALA A 16 15.32 7.69 6.21
CA ALA A 16 16.47 8.26 6.89
C ALA A 16 15.94 9.26 7.91
N CYS A 17 15.45 8.78 9.05
CA CYS A 17 15.60 9.54 10.29
C CYS A 17 17.02 9.28 10.82
N GLY A 18 18.01 9.72 10.03
CA GLY A 18 19.43 9.69 10.36
C GLY A 18 19.95 11.02 10.90
N VAL A 19 19.08 11.98 11.22
CA VAL A 19 19.45 13.25 11.88
C VAL A 19 18.28 13.75 12.74
N PRO A 20 18.52 14.30 13.94
CA PRO A 20 17.50 14.93 14.76
C PRO A 20 17.41 16.40 14.37
N SER A 21 16.51 16.77 13.45
CA SER A 21 16.01 18.15 13.37
C SER A 21 14.84 18.22 12.39
N CYS A 22 13.62 18.08 12.92
CA CYS A 22 12.46 18.70 12.29
C CYS A 22 12.57 20.21 12.57
N ASP A 23 13.10 20.97 11.62
CA ASP A 23 13.13 22.43 11.75
C ASP A 23 11.86 23.01 11.11
N VAL A 24 10.99 23.55 11.97
CA VAL A 24 9.73 24.18 11.61
C VAL A 24 10.05 25.63 11.25
N LEU A 25 10.01 25.92 9.94
CA LEU A 25 9.80 27.23 9.32
C LEU A 25 9.99 28.47 10.23
N GLY A 26 11.20 29.04 10.17
CA GLY A 26 11.52 30.47 10.19
C GLY A 26 10.76 31.42 11.11
N LEU A 27 11.42 31.87 12.18
CA LEU A 27 11.30 33.22 12.72
C LEU A 27 12.66 33.70 13.31
N GLN A 28 13.25 34.65 12.58
CA GLN A 28 14.13 35.79 12.94
C GLN A 28 15.16 35.73 14.08
N ASP A 29 16.33 36.28 13.74
CA ASP A 29 17.45 36.72 14.57
C ASP A 29 17.05 37.31 15.94
N TYR A 30 17.60 36.73 17.02
CA TYR A 30 18.13 37.53 18.13
C TYR A 30 19.22 36.77 18.89
N SER A 31 20.31 37.48 19.13
CA SER A 31 21.59 37.07 19.68
C SER A 31 21.58 36.76 21.18
N THR A 32 22.46 35.83 21.59
CA THR A 32 23.14 35.72 22.91
C THR A 32 22.31 35.83 24.17
N ILE A 33 22.10 34.71 24.88
CA ILE A 33 22.04 34.72 26.35
C ILE A 33 22.84 33.53 26.93
N THR A 34 23.99 33.92 27.47
CA THR A 34 24.78 33.42 28.60
C THR A 34 24.25 32.23 29.40
N THR A 35 25.16 31.28 29.62
CA THR A 35 25.15 30.24 30.65
C THR A 35 24.68 30.73 32.02
N SER A 36 23.76 30.00 32.64
CA SER A 36 23.43 30.13 34.07
C SER A 36 23.28 28.75 34.68
N THR A 37 24.12 28.47 35.68
CA THR A 37 24.27 27.20 36.38
C THR A 37 23.25 27.01 37.49
N LEU A 38 22.75 25.78 37.57
CA LEU A 38 22.47 24.95 38.76
C LEU A 38 21.66 25.54 39.92
N SER A 39 20.46 24.98 40.11
CA SER A 39 20.03 24.49 41.42
C SER A 39 18.84 23.54 41.23
N ASP A 40 19.13 22.24 41.32
CA ASP A 40 18.14 21.18 41.52
C ASP A 40 17.41 21.43 42.87
N PRO A 41 16.08 21.27 42.90
CA PRO A 41 15.60 20.20 43.77
C PRO A 41 14.43 19.39 43.18
N ALA A 42 14.63 18.08 43.30
CA ALA A 42 13.68 16.97 43.36
C ALA A 42 13.30 16.31 42.02
N PRO A 43 13.43 14.97 41.91
CA PRO A 43 12.93 14.24 40.76
C PRO A 43 11.41 14.20 40.84
N VAL A 44 10.74 15.12 40.15
CA VAL A 44 9.36 14.92 39.74
C VAL A 44 9.40 13.77 38.74
N SER A 45 9.12 12.57 39.21
CA SER A 45 8.85 11.40 38.38
C SER A 45 7.61 11.71 37.54
N LEU A 46 7.83 12.34 36.38
CA LEU A 46 6.87 12.32 35.29
C LEU A 46 6.55 10.85 35.01
N PRO A 47 5.26 10.44 34.93
CA PRO A 47 4.97 9.15 34.31
C PRO A 47 5.66 9.16 32.93
N PRO A 48 6.22 8.04 32.45
CA PRO A 48 6.69 8.00 31.08
C PRO A 48 5.49 8.42 30.25
N GLU A 49 5.56 9.60 29.64
CA GLU A 49 4.54 10.04 28.72
C GLU A 49 4.42 8.89 27.75
N GLY A 50 3.31 8.18 27.85
CA GLY A 50 2.95 7.13 26.95
C GLY A 50 2.90 7.83 25.62
N VAL A 51 4.01 7.74 24.88
CA VAL A 51 4.08 8.18 23.51
C VAL A 51 2.91 7.47 22.89
N LEU A 52 1.89 8.26 22.52
CA LEU A 52 0.86 7.80 21.63
C LEU A 52 1.57 7.61 20.29
N THR A 53 2.30 6.52 20.15
CA THR A 53 2.63 5.96 18.86
C THR A 53 1.29 5.53 18.29
N ALA A 54 0.59 6.48 17.68
CA ALA A 54 -0.41 6.17 16.69
C ALA A 54 0.39 5.47 15.58
N THR A 55 0.47 4.15 15.65
CA THR A 55 0.99 3.32 14.57
C THR A 55 0.02 3.52 13.41
N SER A 56 0.27 4.56 12.61
CA SER A 56 -0.46 4.84 11.38
C SER A 56 -0.05 3.76 10.38
N GLN A 57 -0.70 2.60 10.47
CA GLN A 57 -0.46 1.50 9.55
C GLN A 57 -1.17 1.81 8.22
N ALA A 58 -0.45 1.61 7.12
CA ALA A 58 -1.05 1.64 5.80
C ALA A 58 -2.13 0.55 5.74
N GLY A 59 -3.36 0.97 5.48
CA GLY A 59 -4.54 0.13 5.42
C GLY A 59 -5.49 0.61 4.33
N PHE A 60 -6.46 -0.23 3.99
CA PHE A 60 -7.46 0.08 2.98
C PHE A 60 -8.73 0.61 3.64
N VAL A 61 -9.16 1.79 3.22
CA VAL A 61 -10.48 2.35 3.55
C VAL A 61 -11.56 1.68 2.69
N VAL A 62 -11.22 1.35 1.45
CA VAL A 62 -12.07 0.62 0.51
C VAL A 62 -11.24 -0.51 -0.07
N ALA A 63 -11.82 -1.72 -0.09
CA ALA A 63 -11.29 -2.89 -0.77
C ALA A 63 -12.49 -3.72 -1.25
N ASP A 64 -12.82 -3.58 -2.54
CA ASP A 64 -13.93 -4.25 -3.20
C ASP A 64 -13.41 -5.09 -4.37
N THR A 65 -14.04 -6.22 -4.62
CA THR A 65 -13.65 -7.13 -5.71
C THR A 65 -14.90 -7.50 -6.49
N GLN A 66 -14.84 -7.33 -7.81
CA GLN A 66 -15.93 -7.63 -8.73
C GLN A 66 -15.45 -8.61 -9.79
N GLU A 67 -16.35 -9.47 -10.23
CA GLU A 67 -16.11 -10.40 -11.33
C GLU A 67 -17.13 -10.19 -12.45
N SER A 68 -16.73 -10.42 -13.70
CA SER A 68 -17.61 -10.26 -14.87
C SER A 68 -18.41 -11.53 -15.20
N SER A 69 -17.93 -12.72 -14.80
CA SER A 69 -18.54 -14.00 -15.15
C SER A 69 -18.19 -15.08 -14.15
N SER A 70 -19.17 -15.85 -13.68
CA SER A 70 -18.97 -17.06 -12.88
C SER A 70 -19.07 -18.35 -13.69
N VAL A 71 -19.02 -18.24 -15.03
CA VAL A 71 -19.14 -19.39 -15.93
C VAL A 71 -17.85 -20.23 -15.87
N PRO A 72 -17.93 -21.56 -15.65
CA PRO A 72 -16.75 -22.43 -15.63
C PRO A 72 -15.95 -22.36 -16.93
N SER A 73 -14.63 -22.43 -16.82
CA SER A 73 -13.69 -22.40 -17.96
C SER A 73 -13.83 -21.19 -18.90
N SER A 74 -14.54 -20.14 -18.48
CA SER A 74 -14.65 -18.88 -19.19
C SER A 74 -13.64 -17.88 -18.67
N ASP A 75 -13.28 -16.90 -19.49
CA ASP A 75 -12.44 -15.79 -19.07
C ASP A 75 -13.29 -14.80 -18.25
N ASN A 76 -12.74 -14.38 -17.11
CA ASN A 76 -13.40 -13.57 -16.12
C ASN A 76 -12.53 -12.34 -15.81
N VAL A 77 -13.14 -11.16 -15.89
CA VAL A 77 -12.46 -9.91 -15.55
C VAL A 77 -12.63 -9.67 -14.06
N ILE A 78 -11.56 -9.83 -13.31
CA ILE A 78 -11.52 -9.49 -11.89
C ILE A 78 -11.14 -8.03 -11.76
N THR A 79 -12.06 -7.22 -11.23
CA THR A 79 -11.85 -5.79 -10.99
C THR A 79 -11.72 -5.55 -9.49
N LEU A 80 -10.56 -5.04 -9.10
CA LEU A 80 -10.20 -4.73 -7.72
C LEU A 80 -10.27 -3.23 -7.54
N ARG A 81 -11.15 -2.77 -6.65
CA ARG A 81 -11.25 -1.37 -6.29
C ARG A 81 -10.69 -1.17 -4.89
N PHE A 82 -9.69 -0.31 -4.75
CA PHE A 82 -9.15 0.00 -3.43
C PHE A 82 -8.87 1.48 -3.24
N ALA A 83 -8.91 1.92 -1.98
CA ALA A 83 -8.50 3.26 -1.55
C ALA A 83 -7.75 3.17 -0.22
N ALA A 84 -6.57 3.77 -0.12
CA ALA A 84 -5.73 3.69 1.07
C ALA A 84 -6.01 4.82 2.07
N ASN A 85 -5.83 4.54 3.36
CA ASN A 85 -5.88 5.53 4.44
C ASN A 85 -4.59 6.36 4.55
N TRP A 86 -3.57 6.03 3.75
CA TRP A 86 -2.24 6.62 3.74
C TRP A 86 -1.77 6.84 2.29
N PRO A 87 -0.99 7.89 1.98
CA PRO A 87 -0.45 8.06 0.62
C PRO A 87 0.46 6.89 0.26
N LEU A 88 0.18 6.24 -0.87
CA LEU A 88 1.02 5.18 -1.41
C LEU A 88 1.99 5.77 -2.43
N ARG A 89 3.28 5.47 -2.32
CA ARG A 89 4.29 5.97 -3.24
C ARG A 89 4.49 5.05 -4.43
N LYS A 90 4.97 5.59 -5.56
CA LYS A 90 5.49 4.82 -6.68
C LYS A 90 6.47 3.74 -6.18
N GLY A 91 6.36 2.54 -6.73
CA GLY A 91 7.12 1.35 -6.33
C GLY A 91 6.50 0.54 -5.19
N THR A 92 5.38 1.00 -4.61
CA THR A 92 4.62 0.23 -3.63
C THR A 92 4.04 -1.03 -4.29
N VAL A 93 4.19 -2.19 -3.66
CA VAL A 93 3.66 -3.45 -4.19
C VAL A 93 2.36 -3.81 -3.49
N LEU A 94 1.30 -3.88 -4.29
CA LEU A 94 -0.02 -4.37 -3.91
C LEU A 94 -0.06 -5.88 -4.13
N THR A 95 -0.37 -6.62 -3.09
CA THR A 95 -0.48 -8.08 -3.14
C THR A 95 -1.94 -8.47 -2.92
N VAL A 96 -2.54 -9.13 -3.90
CA VAL A 96 -3.87 -9.73 -3.79
C VAL A 96 -3.71 -11.23 -3.65
N THR A 97 -4.28 -11.80 -2.61
CA THR A 97 -4.21 -13.23 -2.30
C THR A 97 -5.61 -13.83 -2.22
N GLY A 98 -5.72 -15.14 -2.38
CA GLY A 98 -7.00 -15.86 -2.29
C GLY A 98 -7.72 -16.03 -3.62
N LEU A 99 -7.10 -15.64 -4.74
CA LEU A 99 -7.62 -15.89 -6.10
C LEU A 99 -7.31 -17.34 -6.52
N THR A 100 -7.85 -18.31 -5.79
CA THR A 100 -7.57 -19.75 -5.98
C THR A 100 -8.51 -20.41 -6.97
N GLY A 101 -8.07 -21.52 -7.57
CA GLY A 101 -8.89 -22.38 -8.43
C GLY A 101 -8.97 -21.91 -9.89
N THR A 102 -8.42 -20.75 -10.21
CA THR A 102 -8.32 -20.24 -11.59
C THR A 102 -7.49 -21.17 -12.47
N GLN A 103 -7.78 -21.21 -13.77
CA GLN A 103 -7.01 -21.97 -14.76
C GLN A 103 -5.87 -21.17 -15.40
N THR A 104 -5.74 -19.87 -15.12
CA THR A 104 -4.67 -19.04 -15.67
C THR A 104 -3.30 -19.51 -15.15
N PRO A 105 -2.38 -19.94 -16.04
CA PRO A 105 -1.02 -20.33 -15.65
C PRO A 105 -0.24 -19.16 -15.04
N ASP A 106 0.79 -19.47 -14.26
CA ASP A 106 1.72 -18.48 -13.72
C ASP A 106 2.27 -17.57 -14.82
N SER A 107 2.37 -16.27 -14.52
CA SER A 107 2.92 -15.29 -15.45
C SER A 107 3.65 -14.19 -14.68
N ALA A 108 4.88 -13.90 -15.09
CA ALA A 108 5.63 -12.75 -14.55
C ALA A 108 5.13 -11.40 -15.10
N ALA A 109 4.35 -11.42 -16.18
CA ALA A 109 3.88 -10.24 -16.90
C ALA A 109 2.44 -10.42 -17.38
N LEU A 110 1.52 -10.66 -16.44
CA LEU A 110 0.09 -10.76 -16.75
C LEU A 110 -0.47 -9.35 -17.00
N GLY A 111 -1.10 -9.12 -18.15
CA GLY A 111 -1.67 -7.82 -18.50
C GLY A 111 -2.72 -7.36 -17.50
N VAL A 112 -2.59 -6.12 -17.03
CA VAL A 112 -3.55 -5.46 -16.14
C VAL A 112 -3.95 -4.09 -16.70
N TYR A 113 -5.20 -3.74 -16.44
CA TYR A 113 -5.75 -2.44 -16.78
C TYR A 113 -5.95 -1.64 -15.49
N VAL A 114 -5.33 -0.47 -15.39
CA VAL A 114 -5.49 0.40 -14.22
C VAL A 114 -6.15 1.70 -14.65
N THR A 115 -7.31 2.00 -14.07
CA THR A 115 -8.00 3.27 -14.35
C THR A 115 -7.38 4.41 -13.54
N ASN A 116 -7.43 5.64 -14.06
CA ASN A 116 -6.92 6.86 -13.41
C ASN A 116 -5.40 6.88 -13.16
N GLN A 117 -4.63 6.19 -14.01
CA GLN A 117 -3.17 6.23 -14.00
C GLN A 117 -2.69 6.46 -15.42
N VAL A 118 -1.68 7.30 -15.61
CA VAL A 118 -0.92 7.30 -16.85
C VAL A 118 0.00 6.09 -16.74
N LEU A 119 -0.34 5.01 -17.46
CA LEU A 119 0.47 3.80 -17.47
C LEU A 119 1.78 4.09 -18.22
N GLU A 120 2.84 4.39 -17.46
CA GLU A 120 4.19 4.30 -17.99
C GLU A 120 4.47 2.85 -18.44
N GLN A 121 5.44 2.67 -19.34
CA GLN A 121 5.79 1.35 -19.84
C GLN A 121 6.19 0.41 -18.68
N GLY A 122 5.54 -0.76 -18.56
CA GLY A 122 5.76 -1.71 -17.47
C GLY A 122 4.80 -1.60 -16.28
N CYS A 123 3.81 -0.70 -16.37
CA CYS A 123 2.75 -0.51 -15.35
C CYS A 123 1.45 -1.23 -15.69
N ASP A 124 1.40 -1.83 -16.87
CA ASP A 124 0.32 -2.62 -17.45
C ASP A 124 0.51 -4.11 -17.20
N VAL A 125 1.43 -4.50 -16.31
CA VAL A 125 1.73 -5.89 -16.00
C VAL A 125 1.73 -6.18 -14.50
N ALA A 126 1.32 -7.39 -14.16
CA ALA A 126 1.34 -7.95 -12.81
C ALA A 126 2.09 -9.28 -12.78
N SER A 127 2.70 -9.57 -11.63
CA SER A 127 3.20 -10.92 -11.35
C SER A 127 2.06 -11.76 -10.80
N TRP A 128 1.72 -12.84 -11.50
CA TRP A 128 0.64 -13.76 -11.20
C TRP A 128 1.19 -15.15 -10.87
N GLN A 129 0.70 -15.71 -9.75
CA GLN A 129 0.93 -17.08 -9.32
C GLN A 129 -0.40 -17.78 -9.10
N GLN A 130 -0.71 -18.77 -9.93
CA GLN A 130 -1.91 -19.58 -9.91
C GLN A 130 -2.08 -20.34 -8.59
N LEU A 131 -0.98 -20.86 -8.04
CA LEU A 131 -0.92 -21.50 -6.73
C LEU A 131 0.14 -20.77 -5.90
N PRO A 132 -0.23 -20.01 -4.85
CA PRO A 132 -1.49 -20.11 -4.09
C PRO A 132 -2.63 -19.16 -4.52
N GLY A 133 -2.59 -18.56 -5.72
CA GLY A 133 -3.60 -17.59 -6.16
C GLY A 133 -3.25 -16.18 -5.69
N THR A 134 -2.02 -15.75 -6.01
CA THR A 134 -1.44 -14.48 -5.59
C THR A 134 -1.09 -13.63 -6.79
N MET A 135 -1.59 -12.40 -6.80
CA MET A 135 -1.25 -11.38 -7.77
C MET A 135 -0.47 -10.26 -7.08
N LYS A 136 0.62 -9.81 -7.69
CA LYS A 136 1.41 -8.66 -7.24
C LYS A 136 1.43 -7.59 -8.33
N VAL A 137 1.00 -6.39 -7.97
CA VAL A 137 0.94 -5.22 -8.86
C VAL A 137 1.77 -4.12 -8.22
N THR A 138 2.70 -3.55 -8.97
CA THR A 138 3.53 -2.43 -8.49
C THR A 138 2.89 -1.11 -8.91
N LEU A 139 2.73 -0.18 -7.98
CA LEU A 139 2.24 1.16 -8.29
C LEU A 139 3.28 1.93 -9.08
N CYS A 140 2.84 2.57 -10.15
CA CYS A 140 3.72 3.36 -11.01
C CYS A 140 3.63 4.87 -10.79
N GLN A 141 2.64 5.32 -10.03
CA GLN A 141 2.53 6.71 -9.62
C GLN A 141 2.13 6.78 -8.14
N ASP A 142 2.30 7.95 -7.55
CA ASP A 142 1.86 8.21 -6.20
C ASP A 142 0.33 8.25 -6.14
N LEU A 143 -0.25 7.62 -5.12
CA LEU A 143 -1.68 7.63 -4.83
C LEU A 143 -1.90 8.41 -3.54
N ASP A 144 -2.61 9.53 -3.62
CA ASP A 144 -2.93 10.32 -2.44
C ASP A 144 -3.97 9.63 -1.54
N LEU A 145 -4.10 10.17 -0.33
CA LEU A 145 -5.07 9.73 0.68
C LEU A 145 -6.47 9.56 0.09
N ARG A 146 -7.08 8.39 0.35
CA ARG A 146 -8.47 8.07 -0.01
C ARG A 146 -8.78 8.14 -1.51
N GLN A 147 -7.78 8.26 -2.37
CA GLN A 147 -8.00 8.12 -3.79
C GLN A 147 -8.28 6.67 -4.14
N SER A 148 -9.34 6.45 -4.93
CA SER A 148 -9.74 5.11 -5.35
C SER A 148 -9.14 4.75 -6.71
N VAL A 149 -8.51 3.59 -6.78
CA VAL A 149 -7.97 3.00 -8.01
C VAL A 149 -8.71 1.70 -8.32
N ASN A 150 -8.99 1.45 -9.60
CA ASN A 150 -9.45 0.15 -10.07
C ASN A 150 -8.33 -0.53 -10.86
N VAL A 151 -8.04 -1.77 -10.49
CA VAL A 151 -7.14 -2.66 -11.22
C VAL A 151 -7.95 -3.83 -11.75
N SER A 152 -8.00 -3.99 -13.06
CA SER A 152 -8.71 -5.06 -13.74
C SER A 152 -7.74 -6.04 -14.38
N VAL A 153 -7.98 -7.33 -14.21
CA VAL A 153 -7.18 -8.41 -14.77
C VAL A 153 -8.08 -9.51 -15.34
N VAL A 154 -7.64 -10.15 -16.42
CA VAL A 154 -8.37 -11.29 -17.00
C VAL A 154 -7.80 -12.59 -16.42
N LEU A 155 -8.61 -13.33 -15.68
CA LEU A 155 -8.30 -14.65 -15.16
C LEU A 155 -9.32 -15.67 -15.66
N ARG A 156 -8.90 -16.90 -15.91
CA ARG A 156 -9.77 -17.97 -16.38
C ARG A 156 -10.39 -18.70 -15.19
N ASN A 157 -11.70 -18.83 -15.19
CA ASN A 157 -12.46 -19.48 -14.13
C ASN A 157 -12.11 -20.97 -13.98
N PRO A 158 -12.37 -21.57 -12.81
CA PRO A 158 -12.15 -23.00 -12.59
C PRO A 158 -12.97 -23.89 -13.54
N ALA A 159 -12.57 -25.15 -13.70
CA ALA A 159 -13.24 -26.10 -14.61
C ALA A 159 -14.61 -26.55 -14.07
N ALA A 160 -14.80 -26.49 -12.76
CA ALA A 160 -16.08 -26.69 -12.08
C ALA A 160 -16.66 -25.34 -11.65
N ARG A 161 -17.99 -25.28 -11.45
CA ARG A 161 -18.62 -24.11 -10.82
C ARG A 161 -17.97 -23.86 -9.46
N GLN A 162 -17.63 -22.60 -9.20
CA GLN A 162 -17.28 -22.14 -7.86
C GLN A 162 -18.56 -22.24 -7.01
N ALA A 163 -18.48 -23.00 -5.92
CA ALA A 163 -19.59 -23.25 -4.99
C ALA A 163 -19.69 -22.15 -3.94
#